data_AF-A0A932YQ64-F1
#
_entry.id   AF-A0A932YQ64-F1
#
_cell.length_a   1.000
_cell.length_b   1.000
_cell.length_c   1.000
_cell.angle_alpha   90.00
_cell.angle_beta   90.00
_cell.angle_gamma   90.00
#
_symmetry.space_group_name_H-M   'P 1'
#
loop_
_entity.id
_entity.type
_entity.pdbx_description
1 polymer ?
#
loop_
_entity_poly.entity_id
_entity_poly.type
_entity_poly.pdbx_seq_one_letter_code
_entity_poly.pdbx_strand_id
1 'polypeptide(L)'
;MNRYQQNLTLFKELIERYTIADLKSMIYDVEIKDSGACCYPAVQTLFSLMELLGRLLKHKVKDVEAFIVVFDYLGPQYTKEIGIKLYDYFRNGIAHTSLAKSGVAVKKAGDRKFHLSNDGNHIDIKLMFDDFLIKFGEIFESKLKDPKLESYYETNLKDLFTSLYINWEPVATGDLDVSADYTRTYISNASTTTLKSKLVKLGE
;
A
#
# COMPACT_ATOMS: atom_id res chain seq x y z
N MET A 1 25.88 -7.67 -2.21
CA MET A 1 24.69 -6.80 -2.23
C MET A 1 24.98 -5.61 -1.34
N ASN A 2 24.89 -4.37 -1.85
CA ASN A 2 25.13 -3.18 -1.02
C ASN A 2 23.97 -2.97 -0.02
N ARG A 3 24.16 -2.07 0.96
CA ARG A 3 23.17 -1.82 2.03
C ARG A 3 21.83 -1.31 1.47
N TYR A 4 21.88 -0.52 0.39
CA TYR A 4 20.67 -0.03 -0.28
C TYR A 4 19.83 -1.18 -0.85
N GLN A 5 20.44 -2.09 -1.61
CA GLN A 5 19.79 -3.25 -2.18
C GLN A 5 19.27 -4.22 -1.12
N GLN A 6 19.99 -4.36 0.01
CA GLN A 6 19.51 -5.11 1.19
C GLN A 6 18.23 -4.49 1.76
N ASN A 7 18.25 -3.19 2.06
CA ASN A 7 17.07 -2.49 2.60
C ASN A 7 15.90 -2.53 1.62
N LEU A 8 16.16 -2.37 0.32
CA LEU A 8 15.15 -2.44 -0.72
C LEU A 8 14.49 -3.83 -0.79
N THR A 9 15.29 -4.89 -0.63
CA THR A 9 14.79 -6.28 -0.58
C THR A 9 13.90 -6.49 0.65
N LEU A 10 14.37 -6.10 1.83
CA LEU A 10 13.59 -6.21 3.08
C LEU A 10 12.28 -5.41 3.02
N PHE A 11 12.33 -4.22 2.41
CA PHE A 11 11.15 -3.39 2.24
C PHE A 11 10.14 -4.00 1.26
N LYS A 12 10.61 -4.60 0.16
CA LYS A 12 9.77 -5.38 -0.76
C LYS A 12 9.07 -6.51 -0.01
N GLU A 13 9.83 -7.30 0.76
CA GLU A 13 9.31 -8.43 1.52
C GLU A 13 8.26 -8.01 2.55
N LEU A 14 8.47 -6.88 3.24
CA LEU A 14 7.48 -6.33 4.17
C LEU A 14 6.16 -6.01 3.45
N ILE A 15 6.21 -5.31 2.32
CA ILE A 15 5.01 -4.97 1.54
C ILE A 15 4.32 -6.25 1.05
N GLU A 16 5.08 -7.24 0.58
CA GLU A 16 4.54 -8.51 0.09
C GLU A 16 3.84 -9.31 1.19
N ARG A 17 4.46 -9.42 2.37
CA ARG A 17 3.96 -10.25 3.49
C ARG A 17 2.78 -9.64 4.22
N TYR A 18 2.70 -8.31 4.29
CA TYR A 18 1.67 -7.61 5.04
C TYR A 18 0.65 -6.98 4.10
N THR A 19 1.03 -5.89 3.42
CA THR A 19 0.08 -5.09 2.64
C THR A 19 -0.53 -5.84 1.47
N ILE A 20 0.28 -6.55 0.68
CA ILE A 20 -0.21 -7.34 -0.48
C ILE A 20 -1.01 -8.55 -0.01
N ALA A 21 -0.57 -9.22 1.06
CA ALA A 21 -1.31 -10.34 1.64
C ALA A 21 -2.69 -9.90 2.16
N ASP A 22 -2.76 -8.80 2.90
CA ASP A 22 -4.02 -8.23 3.40
C ASP A 22 -4.94 -7.80 2.24
N LEU A 23 -4.38 -7.16 1.21
CA LEU A 23 -5.13 -6.82 0.00
C LEU A 23 -5.68 -8.07 -0.68
N LYS A 24 -4.90 -9.15 -0.78
CA LYS A 24 -5.38 -10.43 -1.31
C LYS A 24 -6.53 -10.99 -0.49
N SER A 25 -6.40 -11.02 0.83
CA SER A 25 -7.47 -11.49 1.72
C SER A 25 -8.77 -10.68 1.54
N MET A 26 -8.67 -9.35 1.51
CA MET A 26 -9.83 -8.47 1.31
C MET A 26 -10.48 -8.63 -0.07
N ILE A 27 -9.68 -8.83 -1.12
CA ILE A 27 -10.16 -8.88 -2.50
C ILE A 27 -10.65 -10.28 -2.86
N TYR A 28 -9.88 -11.34 -2.61
CA TYR A 28 -10.18 -12.68 -3.13
C TYR A 28 -10.86 -13.60 -2.11
N ASP A 29 -10.51 -13.49 -0.82
CA ASP A 29 -10.93 -14.50 0.17
C ASP A 29 -12.28 -14.15 0.82
N VAL A 30 -12.60 -12.87 0.95
CA VAL A 30 -13.91 -12.43 1.44
C VAL A 30 -14.97 -12.66 0.37
N GLU A 31 -16.04 -13.39 0.68
CA GLU A 31 -17.13 -13.63 -0.26
C GLU A 31 -17.77 -12.33 -0.79
N ILE A 32 -18.20 -12.38 -2.07
CA ILE A 32 -18.94 -11.29 -2.69
C ILE A 32 -20.36 -11.29 -2.10
N LYS A 33 -20.75 -10.18 -1.45
CA LYS A 33 -22.12 -9.96 -0.98
C LYS A 33 -22.86 -9.03 -1.93
N ASP A 34 -24.16 -9.28 -2.12
CA ASP A 34 -25.02 -8.53 -3.05
C ASP A 34 -25.18 -7.05 -2.67
N SER A 35 -24.96 -6.67 -1.41
CA SER A 35 -24.92 -5.27 -0.99
C SER A 35 -23.99 -5.04 0.22
N GLY A 36 -23.46 -3.83 0.33
CA GLY A 36 -22.71 -3.36 1.52
C GLY A 36 -21.23 -3.78 1.62
N ALA A 37 -20.77 -4.79 0.87
CA ALA A 37 -19.37 -5.20 0.83
C ALA A 37 -18.53 -4.33 -0.12
N CYS A 38 -18.48 -3.03 0.15
CA CYS A 38 -17.77 -2.11 -0.70
C CYS A 38 -16.26 -2.18 -0.41
N CYS A 39 -15.46 -2.60 -1.38
CA CYS A 39 -14.00 -2.73 -1.25
C CYS A 39 -13.25 -1.39 -1.21
N TYR A 40 -13.88 -0.32 -0.70
CA TYR A 40 -13.26 1.00 -0.53
C TYR A 40 -11.98 0.95 0.32
N PRO A 41 -11.92 0.18 1.45
CA PRO A 41 -10.68 0.05 2.20
C PRO A 41 -9.54 -0.53 1.36
N ALA A 42 -9.81 -1.55 0.55
CA ALA A 42 -8.81 -2.13 -0.34
C ALA A 42 -8.31 -1.11 -1.39
N VAL A 43 -9.21 -0.30 -1.97
CA VAL A 43 -8.83 0.79 -2.89
C VAL A 43 -7.94 1.81 -2.18
N GLN A 44 -8.30 2.24 -0.97
CA GLN A 44 -7.53 3.22 -0.21
C GLN A 44 -6.13 2.70 0.13
N THR A 45 -6.03 1.47 0.61
CA THR A 45 -4.74 0.82 0.90
C THR A 45 -3.89 0.71 -0.36
N LEU A 46 -4.47 0.30 -1.48
CA LEU A 46 -3.76 0.21 -2.76
C LEU A 46 -3.25 1.58 -3.23
N PHE A 47 -4.06 2.64 -3.11
CA PHE A 47 -3.65 3.99 -3.51
C PHE A 47 -2.54 4.55 -2.62
N SER A 48 -2.60 4.32 -1.30
CA SER A 48 -1.51 4.68 -0.40
C SER A 48 -0.23 3.90 -0.70
N LEU A 49 -0.33 2.65 -1.12
CA LEU A 49 0.82 1.88 -1.56
C LEU A 49 1.41 2.45 -2.87
N MET A 50 0.58 2.81 -3.84
CA MET A 50 1.01 3.48 -5.08
C MET A 50 1.71 4.82 -4.79
N GLU A 51 1.17 5.62 -3.87
CA GLU A 51 1.82 6.85 -3.41
C GLU A 51 3.20 6.58 -2.82
N LEU A 52 3.31 5.60 -1.91
CA LEU A 52 4.56 5.22 -1.27
C LEU A 52 5.62 4.83 -2.31
N LEU A 53 5.26 3.98 -3.28
CA LEU A 53 6.16 3.58 -4.36
C LEU A 53 6.49 4.74 -5.29
N GLY A 54 5.53 5.62 -5.56
CA GLY A 54 5.74 6.84 -6.34
C GLY A 54 6.76 7.77 -5.69
N ARG A 55 6.75 7.90 -4.37
CA ARG A 55 7.75 8.67 -3.61
C ARG A 55 9.14 8.06 -3.67
N LEU A 56 9.23 6.73 -3.85
CA LEU A 56 10.50 6.05 -4.06
C LEU A 56 11.03 6.24 -5.48
N LEU A 57 10.14 6.34 -6.48
CA LEU A 57 10.49 6.56 -7.89
C LEU A 57 10.79 8.03 -8.20
N LYS A 58 10.09 8.96 -7.55
CA LYS A 58 10.19 10.40 -7.80
C LYS A 58 10.15 11.16 -6.48
N HIS A 59 11.22 11.90 -6.20
CA HIS A 59 11.40 12.60 -4.94
C HIS A 59 10.88 14.03 -4.95
N LYS A 60 10.58 14.57 -3.76
CA LYS A 60 10.10 15.95 -3.53
C LYS A 60 8.84 16.31 -4.33
N VAL A 61 8.03 15.31 -4.64
CA VAL A 61 6.71 15.48 -5.24
C VAL A 61 5.63 15.44 -4.17
N LYS A 62 4.49 16.04 -4.49
CA LYS A 62 3.27 15.97 -3.66
C LYS A 62 2.70 14.56 -3.68
N ASP A 63 1.89 14.20 -2.69
CA ASP A 63 1.27 12.87 -2.55
C ASP A 63 0.54 12.45 -3.84
N VAL A 64 -0.30 13.34 -4.38
CA VAL A 64 -1.04 13.10 -5.62
C VAL A 64 -0.12 12.83 -6.82
N GLU A 65 1.00 13.55 -6.91
CA GLU A 65 1.98 13.37 -7.99
C GLU A 65 2.73 12.04 -7.84
N ALA A 66 3.06 11.63 -6.60
CA ALA A 66 3.64 10.34 -6.33
C ALA A 66 2.69 9.21 -6.74
N PHE A 67 1.42 9.30 -6.34
CA PHE A 67 0.38 8.35 -6.74
C PHE A 67 0.30 8.24 -8.28
N ILE A 68 0.19 9.37 -8.99
CA ILE A 68 0.08 9.40 -10.46
C ILE A 68 1.25 8.70 -11.15
N VAL A 69 2.48 8.85 -10.63
CA VAL A 69 3.67 8.20 -11.21
C VAL A 69 3.49 6.69 -11.32
N VAL A 70 2.86 6.05 -10.33
CA VAL A 70 2.60 4.61 -10.34
C VAL A 70 1.31 4.28 -11.06
N PHE A 71 0.27 5.11 -10.91
CA PHE A 71 -1.01 4.91 -11.58
C PHE A 71 -0.86 4.91 -13.11
N ASP A 72 -0.19 5.91 -13.68
CA ASP A 72 0.08 6.00 -15.12
C ASP A 72 0.96 4.84 -15.62
N TYR A 73 1.74 4.24 -14.72
CA TYR A 73 2.61 3.11 -15.04
C TYR A 73 1.86 1.78 -15.19
N LEU A 74 0.62 1.69 -14.69
CA LEU A 74 -0.20 0.47 -14.77
C LEU A 74 -0.60 0.12 -16.21
N GLY A 75 -0.75 1.12 -17.08
CA GLY A 75 -1.12 0.90 -18.48
C GLY A 75 -1.82 2.10 -19.12
N PRO A 76 -2.09 2.05 -20.44
CA PRO A 76 -2.60 3.18 -21.21
C PRO A 76 -4.00 3.66 -20.80
N GLN A 77 -4.81 2.79 -20.16
CA GLN A 77 -6.12 3.15 -19.64
C GLN A 77 -6.08 3.94 -18.33
N TYR A 78 -4.94 3.92 -17.63
CA TYR A 78 -4.74 4.62 -16.37
C TYR A 78 -4.13 5.98 -16.66
N THR A 79 -4.96 6.96 -17.00
CA THR A 79 -4.46 8.30 -17.33
C THR A 79 -4.32 9.18 -16.10
N LYS A 80 -3.45 10.19 -16.18
CA LYS A 80 -3.26 11.19 -15.14
C LYS A 80 -4.56 11.87 -14.72
N GLU A 81 -5.43 12.19 -15.67
CA GLU A 81 -6.71 12.85 -15.41
C GLU A 81 -7.62 11.97 -14.55
N ILE A 82 -7.71 10.68 -14.89
CA ILE A 82 -8.44 9.68 -14.09
C ILE A 82 -7.78 9.53 -12.72
N GLY A 83 -6.45 9.46 -12.67
CA GLY A 83 -5.69 9.33 -11.44
C GLY A 83 -5.94 10.47 -10.46
N ILE A 84 -5.86 11.73 -10.91
CA ILE A 84 -6.14 12.92 -10.07
C ILE A 84 -7.56 12.85 -9.51
N LYS A 85 -8.54 12.59 -10.38
CA LYS A 85 -9.95 12.50 -10.01
C LYS A 85 -10.19 11.42 -8.95
N LEU A 86 -9.64 10.23 -9.16
CA LEU A 86 -9.76 9.11 -8.23
C LEU A 86 -9.02 9.39 -6.91
N TYR A 87 -7.83 9.97 -6.96
CA TYR A 87 -7.08 10.34 -5.76
C TYR A 87 -7.90 11.29 -4.88
N ASP A 88 -8.52 12.32 -5.47
CA ASP A 88 -9.38 13.26 -4.75
C ASP A 88 -10.62 12.60 -4.15
N TYR A 89 -11.21 11.61 -4.82
CA TYR A 89 -12.37 10.91 -4.28
C TYR A 89 -12.03 9.96 -3.14
N PHE A 90 -11.02 9.12 -3.30
CA PHE A 90 -10.75 8.04 -2.38
C PHE A 90 -9.86 8.44 -1.21
N ARG A 91 -8.97 9.43 -1.40
CA ARG A 91 -8.08 9.93 -0.36
C ARG A 91 -8.65 11.12 0.40
N ASN A 92 -9.24 12.09 -0.31
CA ASN A 92 -9.83 13.28 0.32
C ASN A 92 -11.36 13.16 0.53
N GLY A 93 -12.07 12.41 -0.32
CA GLY A 93 -13.54 12.32 -0.24
C GLY A 93 -14.07 11.34 0.79
N ILE A 94 -13.61 10.10 0.77
CA ILE A 94 -14.19 9.01 1.59
C ILE A 94 -13.70 9.07 3.05
N ALA A 95 -12.52 9.64 3.31
CA ALA A 95 -12.04 9.87 4.68
C ALA A 95 -12.87 10.93 5.43
N HIS A 96 -13.56 11.84 4.71
CA HIS A 96 -14.32 12.95 5.29
C HIS A 96 -15.84 12.82 5.15
N THR A 97 -16.33 11.94 4.26
CA THR A 97 -17.77 11.69 4.08
C THR A 97 -18.04 10.20 4.24
N SER A 98 -18.69 9.83 5.34
CA SER A 98 -18.81 8.46 5.86
C SER A 98 -19.54 7.44 4.99
N LEU A 99 -19.90 7.75 3.74
CA LEU A 99 -20.59 6.87 2.82
C LEU A 99 -20.21 7.23 1.38
N ALA A 100 -20.06 6.21 0.53
CA ALA A 100 -19.76 6.28 -0.89
C ALA A 100 -20.26 7.57 -1.58
N LYS A 101 -19.36 8.32 -2.23
CA LYS A 101 -19.75 9.48 -3.04
C LYS A 101 -20.64 9.03 -4.19
N SER A 102 -21.74 9.75 -4.42
CA SER A 102 -22.66 9.49 -5.53
C SER A 102 -21.90 9.45 -6.86
N GLY A 103 -22.15 8.40 -7.66
CA GLY A 103 -21.52 8.19 -8.96
C GLY A 103 -20.20 7.42 -8.93
N VAL A 104 -19.59 7.16 -7.76
CA VAL A 104 -18.39 6.32 -7.63
C VAL A 104 -18.77 4.94 -7.11
N ALA A 105 -18.42 3.90 -7.84
CA ALA A 105 -18.77 2.52 -7.48
C ALA A 105 -17.53 1.62 -7.50
N VAL A 106 -17.41 0.78 -6.48
CA VAL A 106 -16.33 -0.21 -6.37
C VAL A 106 -16.91 -1.61 -6.38
N LYS A 107 -16.34 -2.48 -7.20
CA LYS A 107 -16.67 -3.91 -7.27
C LYS A 107 -15.39 -4.74 -7.28
N LYS A 108 -15.52 -6.05 -7.09
CA LYS A 108 -14.42 -7.01 -7.19
C LYS A 108 -14.82 -8.25 -7.99
N ALA A 109 -15.50 -8.02 -9.12
CA ALA A 109 -16.07 -9.08 -9.95
C ALA A 109 -15.11 -9.56 -11.03
N GLY A 110 -14.01 -8.84 -11.29
CA GLY A 110 -13.18 -9.06 -12.47
C GLY A 110 -13.82 -8.50 -13.76
N ASP A 111 -14.69 -7.50 -13.64
CA ASP A 111 -15.45 -6.94 -14.76
C ASP A 111 -14.67 -5.82 -15.45
N ARG A 112 -14.03 -6.14 -16.58
CA ARG A 112 -13.22 -5.18 -17.37
C ARG A 112 -14.07 -4.09 -18.03
N LYS A 113 -15.37 -4.33 -18.28
CA LYS A 113 -16.28 -3.31 -18.81
C LYS A 113 -16.68 -2.31 -17.75
N PHE A 114 -16.79 -2.75 -16.50
CA PHE A 114 -17.05 -1.87 -15.36
C PHE A 114 -15.81 -1.09 -14.93
N HIS A 115 -14.63 -1.70 -14.96
CA HIS A 115 -13.38 -1.09 -14.53
C HIS A 115 -13.02 0.17 -15.34
N LEU A 116 -12.84 1.29 -14.64
CA LEU A 116 -12.65 2.65 -15.17
C LEU A 116 -13.76 3.15 -16.10
N SER A 117 -14.95 2.52 -16.07
CA SER A 117 -16.13 3.04 -16.75
C SER A 117 -16.70 4.29 -16.05
N ASN A 118 -17.70 4.91 -16.67
CA ASN A 118 -18.32 6.14 -16.17
C ASN A 118 -17.27 7.25 -15.94
N ASP A 119 -16.47 7.51 -16.97
CA ASP A 119 -15.35 8.47 -16.94
C ASP A 119 -14.36 8.22 -15.79
N GLY A 120 -14.01 6.95 -15.55
CA GLY A 120 -13.09 6.56 -14.49
C GLY A 120 -13.69 6.53 -13.08
N ASN A 121 -15.00 6.73 -12.91
CA ASN A 121 -15.63 6.71 -11.58
C ASN A 121 -15.86 5.30 -11.03
N HIS A 122 -15.82 4.29 -11.88
CA HIS A 122 -16.04 2.90 -11.47
C HIS A 122 -14.72 2.15 -11.35
N ILE A 123 -14.50 1.47 -10.24
CA ILE A 123 -13.28 0.67 -10.00
C ILE A 123 -13.68 -0.78 -9.78
N ASP A 124 -13.24 -1.66 -10.66
CA ASP A 124 -13.08 -3.07 -10.27
C ASP A 124 -11.72 -3.22 -9.58
N ILE A 125 -11.71 -3.39 -8.26
CA ILE A 125 -10.46 -3.41 -7.46
C ILE A 125 -9.65 -4.68 -7.72
N LYS A 126 -10.29 -5.79 -8.10
CA LYS A 126 -9.59 -7.02 -8.45
C LYS A 126 -8.71 -6.79 -9.67
N LEU A 127 -9.27 -6.21 -10.73
CA LEU A 127 -8.52 -5.88 -11.94
C LEU A 127 -7.42 -4.83 -11.70
N MET A 128 -7.71 -3.80 -10.90
CA MET A 128 -6.71 -2.79 -10.56
C MET A 128 -5.52 -3.40 -9.82
N PHE A 129 -5.81 -4.29 -8.87
CA PHE A 129 -4.79 -4.93 -8.06
C PHE A 129 -3.97 -5.94 -8.86
N ASP A 130 -4.61 -6.72 -9.75
CA ASP A 130 -3.92 -7.61 -10.68
C ASP A 130 -2.94 -6.83 -11.58
N ASP A 131 -3.39 -5.73 -12.18
CA ASP A 131 -2.55 -4.86 -13.02
C ASP A 131 -1.41 -4.24 -12.19
N PHE A 132 -1.68 -3.85 -10.93
CA PHE A 132 -0.67 -3.33 -10.01
C PHE A 132 0.39 -4.37 -9.63
N LEU A 133 0.02 -5.62 -9.33
CA LEU A 133 0.97 -6.66 -8.90
C LEU A 133 2.04 -6.94 -9.95
N ILE A 134 1.67 -6.89 -11.24
CA ILE A 134 2.62 -7.00 -12.35
C ILE A 134 3.65 -5.88 -12.27
N LYS A 135 3.19 -4.64 -12.10
CA LYS A 135 4.06 -3.45 -12.08
C LYS A 135 4.87 -3.32 -10.80
N PHE A 136 4.35 -3.80 -9.67
CA PHE A 136 5.05 -3.86 -8.40
C PHE A 136 6.38 -4.63 -8.52
N GLY A 137 6.33 -5.82 -9.11
CA GLY A 137 7.53 -6.62 -9.36
C GLY A 137 8.55 -5.86 -10.22
N GLU A 138 8.11 -5.31 -11.34
CA GLU A 138 8.97 -4.52 -12.25
C GLU A 138 9.63 -3.30 -11.57
N ILE A 139 8.90 -2.61 -10.69
CA ILE A 139 9.41 -1.44 -9.95
C ILE A 139 10.59 -1.84 -9.06
N PHE A 140 10.47 -2.90 -8.28
CA PHE A 140 11.54 -3.35 -7.38
C PHE A 140 12.70 -4.05 -8.10
N GLU A 141 12.40 -4.75 -9.20
CA GLU A 141 13.41 -5.56 -9.90
C GLU A 141 14.22 -4.78 -10.91
N SER A 142 13.67 -3.68 -11.45
CA SER A 142 14.34 -2.84 -12.44
C SER A 142 14.48 -1.39 -11.97
N LYS A 143 13.37 -0.70 -11.69
CA LYS A 143 13.38 0.76 -11.52
C LYS A 143 14.14 1.21 -10.28
N LEU A 144 13.87 0.60 -9.14
CA LEU A 144 14.53 0.95 -7.88
C LEU A 144 15.96 0.41 -7.78
N LYS A 145 16.41 -0.40 -8.74
CA LYS A 145 17.81 -0.81 -8.87
C LYS A 145 18.62 0.10 -9.80
N ASP A 146 18.05 1.19 -10.31
CA ASP A 146 18.80 2.19 -11.08
C ASP A 146 19.93 2.79 -10.21
N PRO A 147 21.20 2.73 -10.66
CA PRO A 147 22.34 3.29 -9.93
C PRO A 147 22.19 4.77 -9.55
N LYS A 148 21.42 5.55 -10.33
CA LYS A 148 21.15 6.97 -10.01
C LYS A 148 20.29 7.11 -8.75
N LEU A 149 19.35 6.20 -8.54
CA LEU A 149 18.56 6.18 -7.31
C LEU A 149 19.42 5.70 -6.15
N GLU A 150 20.20 4.63 -6.32
CA GLU A 150 21.10 4.10 -5.28
C GLU A 150 22.02 5.19 -4.70
N SER A 151 22.76 5.91 -5.55
CA SER A 151 23.63 7.02 -5.13
C SER A 151 22.86 8.13 -4.40
N TYR A 152 21.61 8.38 -4.83
CA TYR A 152 20.75 9.37 -4.20
C TYR A 152 20.25 8.92 -2.82
N TYR A 153 19.84 7.65 -2.66
CA TYR A 153 19.37 7.08 -1.39
C TYR A 153 20.49 7.05 -0.34
N GLU A 154 21.71 6.70 -0.77
CA GLU A 154 22.90 6.75 0.09
C GLU A 154 23.18 8.18 0.60
N THR A 155 22.89 9.19 -0.22
CA THR A 155 23.13 10.61 0.09
C THR A 155 22.02 11.26 0.91
N ASN A 156 20.74 10.92 0.67
CA ASN A 156 19.61 11.74 1.13
C ASN A 156 18.48 10.99 1.86
N LEU A 157 18.43 9.66 1.82
CA LEU A 157 17.26 8.89 2.30
C LEU A 157 17.61 7.84 3.34
N LYS A 158 18.79 7.96 3.97
CA LYS A 158 19.12 7.22 5.20
C LYS A 158 17.97 7.27 6.19
N ASP A 159 17.31 8.41 6.37
CA ASP A 159 16.25 8.56 7.37
C ASP A 159 14.95 7.82 7.04
N LEU A 160 14.59 7.60 5.77
CA LEU A 160 13.37 6.86 5.42
C LEU A 160 13.50 5.37 5.75
N PHE A 161 14.67 4.78 5.46
CA PHE A 161 14.99 3.39 5.81
C PHE A 161 15.48 3.22 7.25
N THR A 162 16.01 4.28 7.88
CA THR A 162 16.44 4.25 9.29
C THR A 162 15.26 4.54 10.24
N SER A 163 14.24 5.30 9.83
CA SER A 163 13.00 5.47 10.61
C SER A 163 12.08 4.26 10.52
N LEU A 164 12.13 3.52 9.41
CA LEU A 164 11.66 2.13 9.34
C LEU A 164 12.71 1.21 9.97
N TYR A 165 12.99 1.37 11.26
CA TYR A 165 13.78 0.42 12.03
C TYR A 165 12.96 -0.88 12.17
N ILE A 166 12.94 -1.70 11.13
CA ILE A 166 12.52 -3.10 11.24
C ILE A 166 13.70 -3.81 11.91
N ASN A 167 13.76 -3.75 13.24
CA ASN A 167 14.61 -4.64 14.00
C ASN A 167 14.02 -6.04 13.85
N TRP A 168 14.59 -6.82 12.94
CA TRP A 168 14.43 -8.26 12.92
C TRP A 168 15.17 -8.82 14.13
N GLU A 169 14.54 -8.82 15.31
CA GLU A 169 15.06 -9.61 16.41
C GLU A 169 14.79 -11.08 16.08
N PRO A 170 15.82 -11.93 15.95
CA PRO A 170 15.62 -13.35 15.82
C PRO A 170 15.05 -13.85 17.15
N VAL A 171 13.73 -13.98 17.23
CA VAL A 171 13.10 -14.61 18.38
C VAL A 171 13.54 -16.08 18.36
N ALA A 172 14.27 -16.49 19.39
CA ALA A 172 14.83 -17.83 19.54
C ALA A 172 13.78 -18.97 19.58
N THR A 173 12.51 -18.67 19.33
CA THR A 173 11.37 -19.60 19.40
C THR A 173 10.49 -19.64 18.15
N GLY A 174 10.88 -18.98 17.04
CA GLY A 174 10.23 -19.20 15.74
C GLY A 174 8.92 -18.44 15.49
N ASP A 175 8.61 -17.43 16.30
CA ASP A 175 7.50 -16.50 16.04
C ASP A 175 8.03 -15.15 15.54
N LEU A 176 7.31 -14.57 14.57
CA LEU A 176 7.64 -13.32 13.89
C LEU A 176 6.92 -12.16 14.61
N ASP A 177 7.66 -11.34 15.36
CA ASP A 177 7.10 -10.14 16.00
C ASP A 177 7.42 -8.91 15.14
N VAL A 178 6.38 -8.25 14.60
CA VAL A 178 6.50 -7.01 13.83
C VAL A 178 5.81 -5.90 14.60
N SER A 179 6.61 -5.17 15.38
CA SER A 179 6.20 -3.94 16.04
C SER A 179 6.38 -2.77 15.07
N ALA A 180 5.29 -2.37 14.40
CA ALA A 180 5.22 -1.07 13.75
C ALA A 180 4.81 -0.03 14.80
N ASP A 181 5.79 0.64 15.41
CA ASP A 181 5.51 1.70 16.37
C ASP A 181 5.01 2.96 15.64
N TYR A 182 3.69 3.03 15.43
CA TYR A 182 3.03 4.20 14.85
C TYR A 182 2.83 5.34 15.85
N THR A 183 3.41 5.26 17.05
CA THR A 183 3.32 6.36 18.02
C THR A 183 4.39 7.41 17.74
N ARG A 184 4.11 8.30 16.78
CA ARG A 184 4.63 9.67 16.86
C ARG A 184 3.93 10.38 18.01
N THR A 185 4.28 10.00 19.22
CA THR A 185 3.96 10.74 20.43
C THR A 185 5.30 11.06 21.04
N TYR A 186 5.63 12.34 21.17
CA TYR A 186 6.71 12.75 22.08
C TYR A 186 6.27 12.32 23.48
N ILE A 187 6.57 11.08 23.85
CA ILE A 187 6.35 10.53 25.18
C ILE A 187 7.64 10.84 25.95
N SER A 188 7.64 11.97 26.66
CA SER A 188 8.72 12.33 27.57
C SER A 188 8.76 11.44 28.83
N ASN A 189 7.87 10.46 28.98
CA ASN A 189 7.89 9.51 30.10
C ASN A 189 7.35 8.14 29.66
N ALA A 190 8.23 7.13 29.61
CA ALA A 190 7.89 5.76 29.27
C ALA A 190 6.66 5.26 30.06
N SER A 191 5.57 4.95 29.36
CA SER A 191 4.45 4.23 29.96
C SER A 191 4.67 2.73 29.77
N THR A 192 4.92 2.03 30.86
CA THR A 192 5.04 0.58 30.93
C THR A 192 3.65 -0.07 30.80
N THR A 193 3.10 -0.06 29.59
CA THR A 193 1.86 -0.80 29.31
C THR A 193 2.20 -2.08 28.56
N THR A 194 2.39 -3.17 29.31
CA THR A 194 2.52 -4.51 28.75
C THR A 194 1.14 -5.04 28.40
N LEU A 195 0.83 -5.20 27.11
CA LEU A 195 -0.36 -5.92 26.66
C LEU A 195 -0.18 -7.41 26.93
N LYS A 196 -0.85 -7.93 27.97
CA LYS A 196 -0.93 -9.37 28.22
C LYS A 196 -1.88 -10.00 27.19
N SER A 197 -1.34 -10.76 26.24
CA SER A 197 -2.14 -11.66 25.42
C SER A 197 -2.72 -12.76 26.31
N LYS A 198 -4.05 -12.81 26.44
CA LYS A 198 -4.74 -14.00 26.94
C LYS A 198 -4.86 -14.97 25.77
N LEU A 199 -4.06 -16.02 25.78
CA LEU A 199 -4.29 -17.21 24.96
C LEU A 199 -5.66 -17.79 25.33
N VAL A 200 -6.66 -17.60 24.48
CA VAL A 200 -7.91 -18.38 24.53
C VAL A 200 -7.59 -19.70 23.82
N LYS A 201 -7.45 -20.78 24.59
CA LYS A 201 -7.49 -22.13 24.03
C LYS A 201 -8.90 -22.36 23.50
N LEU A 202 -9.05 -22.43 22.18
CA LEU A 202 -10.22 -23.04 21.56
C LEU A 202 -10.05 -24.55 21.74
N GLY A 203 -10.84 -25.11 22.66
CA GLY A 203 -10.89 -26.54 22.94
C GLY A 203 -11.71 -27.31 21.91
N GLU A 204 -11.32 -28.57 21.77
CA GLU A 204 -12.12 -29.81 21.67
C GLU A 204 -13.52 -29.75 21.05
#